data_AF-A0A972ZZE1-F1
#
_entry.id   AF-A0A972ZZE1-F1
#
_cell.length_a   1.000
_cell.length_b   1.000
_cell.length_c   1.000
_cell.angle_alpha   90.00
_cell.angle_beta   90.00
_cell.angle_gamma   90.00
#
_symmetry.space_group_name_H-M   'P 1'
#
loop_
_entity.id
_entity.type
_entity.pdbx_description
1 polymer ?
#
loop_
_entity_poly.entity_id
_entity_poly.type
_entity_poly.pdbx_seq_one_letter_code
_entity_poly.pdbx_strand_id
1 'polypeptide(L)'
;MAPSPKQATLTAGHLPRQLWQLTLPTIGGMFAITIFNITDTFFVSRLGTEALAAMGFTFPVIMCVGSFAMGISMGAGSVLARALGRGD
;
A
#
# COMPACT_ATOMS: atom_id res chain seq x y z
N MET A 1 -22.99 -15.18 20.35
CA MET A 1 -23.42 -13.96 19.63
C MET A 1 -22.88 -14.08 18.22
N ALA A 2 -23.74 -14.41 17.24
CA ALA A 2 -23.31 -14.78 15.89
C ALA A 2 -22.86 -13.53 15.10
N PRO A 3 -21.68 -13.54 14.45
CA PRO A 3 -21.24 -12.42 13.62
C PRO A 3 -22.08 -12.34 12.32
N SER A 4 -22.40 -11.10 11.93
CA SER A 4 -23.27 -10.76 10.81
C SER A 4 -22.75 -11.22 9.43
N PRO A 5 -23.64 -11.60 8.48
CA PRO A 5 -23.32 -12.37 7.28
C PRO A 5 -22.71 -11.55 6.12
N LYS A 6 -21.92 -10.49 6.41
CA LYS A 6 -21.27 -9.65 5.39
C LYS A 6 -19.74 -9.58 5.49
N GLN A 7 -19.12 -10.18 6.51
CA GLN A 7 -17.71 -9.94 6.84
C GLN A 7 -16.71 -11.06 6.45
N ALA A 8 -17.14 -12.19 5.88
CA ALA A 8 -16.23 -13.32 5.60
C ALA A 8 -16.44 -14.00 4.23
N THR A 9 -16.96 -13.29 3.23
CA THR A 9 -17.20 -13.86 1.87
C THR A 9 -16.26 -13.25 0.84
N LEU A 10 -15.03 -12.89 1.22
CA LEU A 10 -13.97 -12.58 0.25
C LEU A 10 -13.21 -13.85 -0.17
N THR A 11 -13.35 -14.94 0.58
CA THR A 11 -12.70 -16.25 0.32
C THR A 11 -13.66 -17.33 -0.20
N ALA A 12 -14.98 -17.13 -0.10
CA ALA A 12 -16.00 -18.06 -0.59
C ALA A 12 -16.67 -17.49 -1.86
N GLY A 13 -16.17 -17.87 -3.04
CA GLY A 13 -16.68 -17.40 -4.33
C GLY A 13 -15.82 -17.81 -5.52
N HIS A 14 -16.19 -17.36 -6.74
CA HIS A 14 -15.40 -17.59 -7.95
C HIS A 14 -14.07 -16.83 -7.89
N LEU A 15 -12.99 -17.55 -7.56
CA LEU A 15 -11.61 -17.06 -7.43
C LEU A 15 -11.20 -15.96 -8.44
N PRO A 16 -11.37 -16.15 -9.76
CA PRO A 16 -10.89 -15.16 -10.74
C PRO A 16 -11.63 -13.83 -10.65
N ARG A 17 -12.93 -13.83 -10.36
CA ARG A 17 -13.72 -12.59 -10.21
C ARG A 17 -13.29 -11.81 -8.97
N GLN A 18 -13.02 -12.51 -7.88
CA GLN A 18 -12.61 -11.91 -6.62
C GLN A 18 -11.21 -11.28 -6.73
N LEU A 19 -10.27 -11.99 -7.34
CA LEU A 19 -8.93 -11.48 -7.60
C LEU A 19 -8.99 -10.19 -8.42
N TRP A 20 -9.82 -10.14 -9.48
CA TRP A 20 -10.01 -8.92 -10.25
C TRP A 20 -10.61 -7.78 -9.43
N GLN A 21 -11.60 -8.04 -8.58
CA GLN A 21 -12.23 -7.01 -7.74
C GLN A 21 -11.29 -6.41 -6.70
N LEU A 22 -10.31 -7.17 -6.20
CA LEU A 22 -9.31 -6.69 -5.24
C LEU A 22 -8.09 -6.08 -5.94
N THR A 23 -7.67 -6.63 -7.07
CA THR A 23 -6.48 -6.20 -7.79
C THR A 23 -6.70 -4.88 -8.51
N LEU A 24 -7.86 -4.69 -9.14
CA LEU A 24 -8.17 -3.49 -9.92
C LEU A 24 -8.07 -2.18 -9.09
N PRO A 25 -8.66 -2.06 -7.88
CA PRO A 25 -8.49 -0.87 -7.05
C PRO A 25 -7.06 -0.71 -6.53
N THR A 26 -6.36 -1.81 -6.24
CA THR A 26 -4.97 -1.77 -5.77
C THR A 26 -4.04 -1.21 -6.85
N ILE A 27 -4.21 -1.66 -8.10
CA ILE A 27 -3.50 -1.14 -9.26
C ILE A 27 -3.79 0.36 -9.43
N GLY A 28 -5.05 0.76 -9.35
CA GLY A 28 -5.43 2.18 -9.43
C GLY A 28 -4.75 3.04 -8.36
N GLY A 29 -4.70 2.56 -7.11
CA GLY A 29 -4.01 3.23 -6.01
C GLY A 29 -2.50 3.35 -6.24
N MET A 30 -1.85 2.28 -6.69
CA MET A 30 -0.41 2.28 -7.00
C MET A 30 -0.07 3.23 -8.16
N PHE A 31 -0.93 3.31 -9.19
CA PHE A 31 -0.78 4.28 -10.26
C PHE A 31 -0.88 5.72 -9.75
N ALA A 32 -1.87 6.03 -8.91
CA ALA A 32 -2.02 7.35 -8.31
C ALA A 32 -0.78 7.76 -7.50
N ILE A 33 -0.26 6.86 -6.67
CA ILE A 33 0.97 7.07 -5.89
C ILE A 33 2.16 7.33 -6.81
N THR A 34 2.30 6.55 -7.87
CA THR A 34 3.43 6.70 -8.82
C THR A 34 3.37 8.05 -9.54
N ILE A 35 2.18 8.44 -10.02
CA ILE A 35 1.96 9.74 -10.68
C ILE A 35 2.27 10.89 -9.72
N PHE A 36 1.87 10.76 -8.44
CA PHE A 36 2.18 11.74 -7.41
C PHE A 36 3.71 11.91 -7.24
N ASN A 37 4.46 10.81 -7.09
CA ASN A 37 5.92 10.86 -6.94
C ASN A 37 6.62 11.52 -8.14
N ILE A 38 6.18 11.22 -9.37
CA ILE A 38 6.72 11.84 -10.60
C ILE A 38 6.40 13.34 -10.61
N THR A 39 5.15 13.69 -10.32
CA THR A 39 4.68 15.08 -10.34
C THR A 39 5.42 15.92 -9.29
N ASP A 40 5.51 15.42 -8.06
CA ASP A 40 6.24 16.05 -6.97
C ASP A 40 7.71 16.29 -7.35
N THR A 41 8.40 15.25 -7.82
CA THR A 41 9.80 15.37 -8.26
C THR A 41 9.96 16.37 -9.41
N PHE A 42 9.03 16.38 -10.37
CA PHE A 42 9.06 17.33 -11.49
C PHE A 42 8.94 18.77 -11.02
N PHE A 43 7.99 19.08 -10.13
CA PHE A 43 7.83 20.43 -9.60
C PHE A 43 8.99 20.83 -8.71
N VAL A 44 9.49 19.93 -7.85
CA VAL A 44 10.64 20.22 -6.98
C VAL A 44 11.93 20.42 -7.79
N SER A 45 12.12 19.66 -8.88
CA SER A 45 13.28 19.85 -9.77
C SER A 45 13.34 21.25 -10.40
N ARG A 46 12.19 21.94 -10.52
CA ARG A 46 12.11 23.32 -11.02
C ARG A 46 12.46 24.39 -9.98
N LEU A 47 12.52 24.04 -8.69
CA LEU A 47 12.90 24.96 -7.61
C LEU A 47 14.43 25.20 -7.55
N GLY A 48 15.21 24.42 -8.28
CA GLY A 48 16.67 24.54 -8.38
C GLY A 48 17.41 23.28 -7.93
N THR A 49 18.71 23.25 -8.21
CA THR A 49 19.60 22.12 -7.89
C THR A 49 19.72 21.87 -6.39
N GLU A 50 19.62 22.91 -5.56
CA GLU A 50 19.68 22.80 -4.10
C GLU A 50 18.47 22.06 -3.53
N ALA A 51 17.27 22.33 -4.03
CA ALA A 51 16.05 21.62 -3.63
C ALA A 51 16.09 20.13 -4.03
N LEU A 52 16.61 19.82 -5.23
CA LEU A 52 16.79 18.45 -5.68
C LEU A 52 17.85 17.70 -4.87
N ALA A 53 18.96 18.36 -4.52
CA ALA A 53 20.00 17.81 -3.66
C ALA A 53 19.48 17.52 -2.23
N ALA A 54 18.64 18.40 -1.68
CA ALA A 54 17.99 18.18 -0.40
C ALA A 54 17.09 16.94 -0.41
N MET A 55 16.31 16.71 -1.47
CA MET A 55 15.53 15.48 -1.63
C MET A 55 16.40 14.21 -1.67
N GLY A 56 17.55 14.27 -2.35
CA GLY A 56 18.51 13.17 -2.35
C GLY A 56 19.07 12.87 -0.96
N PHE A 57 19.25 13.90 -0.13
CA PHE A 57 19.75 13.76 1.24
C PHE A 57 18.72 13.20 2.20
N THR A 58 17.43 13.52 2.01
CA THR A 58 16.33 13.00 2.83
C THR A 58 15.88 11.60 2.42
N PHE A 59 16.20 11.16 1.20
CA PHE A 59 15.79 9.87 0.66
C PHE A 59 16.11 8.67 1.57
N PRO A 60 17.33 8.52 2.15
CA PRO A 60 17.64 7.41 3.05
C PRO A 60 16.78 7.41 4.32
N VAL A 61 16.46 8.60 4.86
CA VAL A 61 15.62 8.74 6.06
C VAL A 61 14.18 8.33 5.75
N ILE A 62 13.63 8.82 4.63
CA ILE A 62 12.30 8.43 4.15
C ILE A 62 12.25 6.92 3.91
N MET A 63 13.28 6.34 3.30
CA MET A 63 13.36 4.91 3.06
C MET A 63 13.38 4.11 4.37
N CYS A 64 14.11 4.57 5.39
CA CYS A 64 14.12 3.92 6.70
C CYS A 64 12.72 3.94 7.33
N VAL A 65 12.09 5.12 7.43
CA VAL A 65 10.76 5.27 8.01
C VAL A 65 9.72 4.48 7.22
N GLY A 66 9.75 4.55 5.89
CA GLY A 66 8.88 3.81 4.99
C GLY A 66 9.05 2.30 5.15
N SER A 67 10.28 1.81 5.31
CA SER A 67 10.57 0.39 5.53
C SER A 67 10.00 -0.11 6.85
N PHE A 68 10.12 0.68 7.93
CA PHE A 68 9.49 0.35 9.21
C PHE A 68 7.96 0.33 9.11
N ALA A 69 7.37 1.37 8.52
CA ALA A 69 5.92 1.46 8.34
C ALA A 69 5.36 0.29 7.50
N MET A 70 6.02 -0.01 6.38
CA MET A 70 5.66 -1.12 5.51
C MET A 70 5.85 -2.47 6.21
N GLY A 71 6.95 -2.65 6.95
CA GLY A 71 7.23 -3.87 7.72
C GLY A 71 6.15 -4.15 8.76
N ILE A 72 5.73 -3.14 9.53
CA ILE A 72 4.65 -3.27 10.51
C ILE A 72 3.32 -3.56 9.81
N SER A 73 3.01 -2.83 8.73
CA SER A 73 1.77 -3.01 7.97
C SER A 73 1.64 -4.41 7.39
N MET A 74 2.72 -4.93 6.78
CA MET A 74 2.76 -6.29 6.24
C MET A 74 2.75 -7.35 7.34
N GLY A 75 3.45 -7.12 8.45
CA GLY A 75 3.44 -8.02 9.61
C GLY A 75 2.06 -8.17 10.23
N ALA A 76 1.38 -7.05 10.49
CA ALA A 76 0.01 -7.04 10.99
C ALA A 76 -0.95 -7.70 9.98
N GLY A 77 -0.82 -7.38 8.69
CA GLY A 77 -1.60 -8.00 7.62
C GLY A 77 -1.43 -9.52 7.55
N SER A 78 -0.21 -10.03 7.74
CA SER A 78 0.08 -11.47 7.78
C SER A 78 -0.58 -12.15 8.99
N VAL A 79 -0.51 -11.54 10.16
CA VAL A 79 -1.17 -12.06 11.37
C VAL A 79 -2.68 -12.11 11.19
N LEU A 80 -3.28 -11.03 10.68
CA LEU A 80 -4.71 -10.96 10.38
C LEU A 80 -5.13 -12.00 9.33
N ALA A 81 -4.35 -12.16 8.25
CA ALA A 81 -4.64 -13.17 7.23
C ALA A 81 -4.61 -14.60 7.80
N ARG A 82 -3.70 -14.88 8.75
CA ARG A 82 -3.63 -16.18 9.44
C ARG A 82 -4.79 -16.39 10.42
N ALA A 83 -5.21 -15.35 11.14
CA ALA A 83 -6.37 -15.40 12.03
C ALA A 83 -7.66 -15.66 11.24
N LEU A 84 -7.90 -14.85 10.21
CA LEU A 84 -9.03 -15.01 9.29
C LEU A 84 -9.02 -16.38 8.60
N GLY A 85 -7.84 -16.89 8.22
CA GLY A 85 -7.69 -18.22 7.63
C GLY A 85 -7.97 -19.37 8.60
N ARG A 86 -7.87 -19.14 9.91
CA ARG A 86 -8.21 -20.11 10.97
C ARG A 86 -9.65 -19.98 11.45
N GLY A 87 -10.35 -18.90 11.09
CA GLY A 87 -11.72 -18.61 11.53
C GLY A 87 -11.80 -17.87 12.87
N ASP A 88 -10.67 -17.30 13.32
CA ASP A 88 -10.59 -16.37 14.46
C ASP A 88 -10.83 -14.92 14.00
#